data_AF-A0A149PQC7-F1
#
_entry.id   AF-A0A149PQC7-F1
#
_cell.length_a   1.000
_cell.length_b   1.000
_cell.length_c   1.000
_cell.angle_alpha   90.00
_cell.angle_beta   90.00
_cell.angle_gamma   90.00
#
_symmetry.space_group_name_H-M   'P 1'
#
loop_
_entity.id
_entity.type
_entity.pdbx_description
1 polymer ?
#
loop_
_entity_poly.entity_id
_entity_poly.type
_entity_poly.pdbx_seq_one_letter_code
_entity_poly.pdbx_strand_id
1 'polypeptide(L)' 'MLGVVIAIVLITALVLWLLLRGSLADLDGEHPLPGLAKPVTIERDALGVVTITAGSQTDAMRALGRVHAQERYFEMD' A
#
# COMPACT_ATOMS: atom_id res chain seq x y z
N MET A 1 -36.43 18.29 -6.46
CA MET A 1 -35.48 18.03 -7.56
C MET A 1 -34.06 18.45 -7.20
N LEU A 2 -33.81 19.70 -6.79
CA LEU A 2 -32.46 20.15 -6.40
C LEU A 2 -31.80 19.29 -5.29
N GLY A 3 -32.54 18.95 -4.22
CA GLY A 3 -32.00 18.10 -3.15
C GLY A 3 -31.58 16.69 -3.62
N VAL A 4 -32.30 16.11 -4.59
CA VAL A 4 -31.95 14.81 -5.18
C VAL A 4 -30.69 14.93 -6.02
N VAL A 5 -30.57 16.00 -6.82
CA VAL A 5 -29.37 16.26 -7.64
C VAL A 5 -28.15 16.45 -6.74
N ILE A 6 -28.27 17.22 -5.66
CA ILE A 6 -27.18 17.41 -4.69
C ILE A 6 -26.78 16.09 -4.04
N ALA A 7 -27.75 15.28 -3.61
CA ALA A 7 -27.47 13.97 -3.01
C ALA A 7 -26.71 13.05 -3.98
N ILE A 8 -27.11 13.00 -5.25
CA ILE A 8 -26.43 12.21 -6.28
C ILE A 8 -24.98 12.68 -6.44
N VAL A 9 -24.74 13.98 -6.58
CA VAL A 9 -23.39 14.54 -6.74
C VAL A 9 -22.48 14.18 -5.56
N LEU A 10 -22.99 14.30 -4.33
CA LEU A 10 -22.22 13.96 -3.12
C LEU A 10 -21.87 12.47 -3.05
N ILE A 11 -22.83 11.59 -3.39
CA ILE A 11 -22.59 10.15 -3.41
C ILE A 11 -21.56 9.81 -4.49
N THR A 12 -21.68 10.36 -5.69
CA THR A 12 -20.71 10.13 -6.77
C THR A 12 -19.32 10.60 -6.36
N ALA A 13 -19.20 11.79 -5.78
CA ALA A 13 -17.91 12.31 -5.30
C ALA A 13 -17.30 11.41 -4.21
N LEU A 14 -18.11 10.93 -3.26
CA LEU A 14 -17.65 10.00 -2.22
C LEU A 14 -17.18 8.67 -2.81
N VAL A 15 -17.93 8.09 -3.74
CA VAL A 15 -17.56 6.83 -4.40
C VAL A 15 -16.25 6.99 -5.18
N LEU A 16 -16.11 8.07 -5.96
CA LEU A 16 -14.88 8.35 -6.68
C LEU A 16 -13.69 8.52 -5.72
N TRP A 17 -13.88 9.25 -4.63
CA TRP A 17 -12.84 9.42 -3.61
C TRP A 17 -12.44 8.08 -2.95
N LEU A 18 -13.41 7.22 -2.63
CA LEU A 18 -13.13 5.89 -2.07
C LEU A 18 -12.39 4.98 -3.05
N LEU A 19 -12.73 5.02 -4.34
CA LEU A 19 -12.04 4.25 -5.38
C LEU A 19 -10.60 4.71 -5.55
N LEU A 20 -10.37 6.03 -5.62
CA LEU A 20 -9.02 6.59 -5.69
C LEU A 20 -8.22 6.24 -4.43
N ARG A 21 -8.81 6.38 -3.25
CA ARG A 21 -8.14 6.03 -1.99
C ARG A 21 -7.82 4.54 -1.89
N GLY A 22 -8.73 3.68 -2.34
CA GLY A 22 -8.54 2.22 -2.36
C GLY A 22 -7.51 1.73 -3.37
N SER A 23 -7.15 2.55 -4.36
CA SER A 23 -6.07 2.23 -5.31
C SER A 23 -4.67 2.38 -4.74
N LEU A 24 -4.52 3.03 -3.58
CA LEU A 24 -3.24 3.18 -2.90
C LEU A 24 -2.85 1.86 -2.22
N ALA A 25 -1.56 1.51 -2.27
CA ALA A 25 -1.04 0.38 -1.52
C ALA A 25 -1.16 0.63 -0.01
N ASP A 26 -1.48 -0.43 0.74
CA ASP A 26 -1.40 -0.39 2.20
C ASP A 26 0.07 -0.51 2.63
N LEU A 27 0.58 0.51 3.33
CA LEU A 27 1.99 0.67 3.69
C LEU A 27 2.25 0.47 5.18
N ASP A 28 1.21 0.55 6.00
CA ASP A 28 1.32 0.62 7.45
C ASP A 28 0.71 -0.62 8.11
N GLY A 29 1.11 -0.88 9.35
CA GLY A 29 0.59 -1.99 10.15
C GLY A 29 1.30 -3.33 9.89
N GLU A 30 0.74 -4.38 10.49
CA GLU A 30 1.29 -5.73 10.41
C GLU A 30 0.61 -6.53 9.30
N HIS A 31 1.41 -6.97 8.33
CA HIS A 31 0.92 -7.72 7.18
C HIS A 31 1.56 -9.11 7.15
N PRO A 32 0.75 -10.19 7.05
CA PRO A 32 1.31 -11.52 6.86
C PRO A 32 1.97 -11.61 5.48
N LEU A 33 3.25 -11.96 5.45
CA LEU A 33 3.98 -12.26 4.23
C LEU A 33 4.39 -13.74 4.24
N PRO A 34 3.75 -14.59 3.41
CA PRO A 34 4.05 -16.01 3.36
C PRO A 34 5.53 -16.27 3.09
N GLY A 35 6.10 -17.23 3.83
CA GLY A 35 7.49 -17.66 3.65
C GLY A 35 8.54 -16.84 4.39
N LEU A 36 8.17 -15.85 5.20
CA LEU A 36 9.09 -15.25 6.18
C LEU A 36 9.43 -16.27 7.28
N ALA A 37 10.73 -16.39 7.59
CA ALA A 37 11.19 -17.22 8.72
C ALA A 37 11.19 -16.43 10.04
N LYS A 38 11.38 -15.11 9.99
CA LYS A 38 11.35 -14.19 11.13
C LYS A 38 10.60 -12.91 10.75
N PRO A 39 10.11 -12.13 11.74
CA PRO A 39 9.55 -10.81 11.48
C PRO A 39 10.54 -9.89 10.73
N VAL A 40 10.00 -9.03 9.88
CA VAL A 40 10.75 -8.01 9.14
C VAL A 40 10.08 -6.67 9.40
N THR A 41 10.89 -5.65 9.70
CA THR A 41 10.41 -4.28 9.88
C THR A 41 10.74 -3.48 8.62
N ILE A 42 9.74 -2.75 8.12
CA ILE A 42 9.86 -1.87 6.94
C ILE A 42 9.53 -0.46 7.41
N GLU A 43 10.49 0.45 7.28
CA GLU A 43 10.35 1.85 7.64
C GLU A 43 10.48 2.72 6.40
N ARG A 44 9.73 3.82 6.37
CA ARG A 44 9.76 4.80 5.29
C ARG A 44 10.02 6.17 5.86
N ASP A 45 11.00 6.87 5.31
CA ASP A 45 11.22 8.26 5.67
C ASP A 45 10.25 9.20 4.91
N ALA A 46 10.35 10.51 5.19
CA ALA A 46 9.50 11.52 4.57
C ALA A 46 9.71 11.67 3.05
N LEU A 47 10.81 11.14 2.50
CA LEU A 47 11.11 11.14 1.07
C LEU A 47 10.71 9.82 0.39
N GLY A 48 10.20 8.85 1.16
CA GLY A 48 9.82 7.53 0.68
C GLY A 48 10.99 6.55 0.55
N VAL A 49 12.15 6.84 1.14
CA VAL A 49 13.26 5.88 1.17
C VAL A 49 12.91 4.75 2.15
N VAL A 50 12.97 3.51 1.65
CA VAL A 50 12.62 2.32 2.41
C VAL A 50 13.85 1.73 3.09
N THR A 51 13.76 1.53 4.41
CA THR A 51 14.72 0.76 5.20
C THR A 51 14.11 -0.57 5.62
N ILE A 52 14.79 -1.68 5.30
CA ILE A 52 14.33 -3.05 5.62
C ILE A 52 15.26 -3.64 6.67
N THR A 53 14.71 -3.96 7.84
CA THR A 53 15.43 -4.66 8.92
C THR A 53 14.92 -6.10 9.03
N ALA A 54 15.80 -7.07 8.74
CA ALA A 54 15.45 -8.49 8.72
C ALA A 54 16.52 -9.35 9.40
N GLY A 55 16.08 -10.50 9.96
CA GLY A 55 16.98 -11.46 10.61
C GLY A 55 17.75 -12.38 9.66
N SER A 56 17.51 -12.30 8.35
CA SER A 56 18.21 -13.06 7.32
C SER A 56 18.16 -12.35 5.97
N GLN A 57 19.12 -12.64 5.09
CA GLN A 57 19.12 -12.12 3.71
C GLN A 57 17.89 -12.59 2.93
N THR A 58 17.47 -13.84 3.11
CA THR A 58 16.31 -14.40 2.41
C THR A 58 15.02 -13.67 2.78
N ASP A 59 14.83 -13.36 4.07
CA ASP A 59 13.68 -12.58 4.54
C ASP A 59 13.74 -11.13 4.03
N ALA A 60 14.93 -10.53 3.99
CA ALA A 60 15.14 -9.18 3.43
C ALA A 60 14.74 -9.12 1.94
N MET A 61 15.15 -10.11 1.14
CA MET A 61 14.82 -10.16 -0.30
C MET A 61 13.31 -10.40 -0.54
N ARG A 62 12.65 -11.20 0.30
CA ARG A 62 11.19 -11.35 0.23
C ARG A 62 10.47 -10.05 0.55
N ALA A 63 10.89 -9.36 1.61
CA ALA A 63 10.34 -8.06 1.97
C ALA A 63 10.62 -7.01 0.88
N LEU A 64 11.80 -7.03 0.25
CA LEU A 64 12.12 -6.16 -0.88
C LEU A 64 11.18 -6.38 -2.07
N GLY A 65 10.88 -7.65 -2.40
CA GLY A 65 9.89 -7.97 -3.42
C GLY A 65 8.50 -7.43 -3.09
N ARG A 66 8.08 -7.50 -1.81
CA ARG A 66 6.82 -6.89 -1.35
C ARG A 66 6.83 -5.36 -1.51
N VAL A 67 7.92 -4.70 -1.14
CA VAL A 67 8.09 -3.24 -1.31
C VAL A 67 8.02 -2.86 -2.79
N HIS A 68 8.72 -3.58 -3.66
CA HIS A 68 8.65 -3.34 -5.09
C HIS A 68 7.25 -3.55 -5.66
N ALA A 69 6.51 -4.57 -5.21
CA ALA A 69 5.11 -4.76 -5.61
C ALA A 69 4.18 -3.65 -5.07
N GLN A 70 4.55 -2.93 -4.01
CA GLN A 70 3.78 -1.77 -3.51
C GLN A 70 4.05 -0.51 -4.32
N GLU A 71 5.29 -0.30 -4.75
CA GLU A 71 5.76 1.00 -5.24
C GLU A 71 6.02 1.02 -6.75
N ARG A 72 6.42 -0.12 -7.33
CA ARG A 72 6.93 -0.23 -8.70
C ARG A 72 6.30 -1.38 -9.48
N TYR A 73 5.12 -1.85 -9.06
CA TYR A 73 4.42 -2.98 -9.69
C TYR A 73 4.35 -2.83 -11.21
N PHE A 74 3.88 -1.69 -11.71
CA PHE A 74 3.75 -1.42 -13.15
C PHE A 74 5.09 -1.31 -13.89
N GLU A 75 6.17 -0.92 -13.22
CA GLU A 75 7.50 -0.87 -13.84
C GLU A 75 8.12 -2.27 -13.95
N MET A 76 7.64 -3.23 -13.15
CA MET A 76 8.13 -4.61 -13.09
C MET A 76 7.31 -5.62 -13.91
N ASP A 77 6.11 -5.24 -14.37
CA ASP A 77 5.22 -6.03 -15.24
C ASP A 77 5.56 -5.81 -16.73
#